data_AF-A0A946UPR1-F1
#
_entry.id   AF-A0A946UPR1-F1
#
_cell.length_a   1.000
_cell.length_b   1.000
_cell.length_c   1.000
_cell.angle_alpha   90.00
_cell.angle_beta   90.00
_cell.angle_gamma   90.00
#
_symmetry.space_group_name_H-M   'P 1'
#
loop_
_entity.id
_entity.type
_entity.pdbx_description
1 polymer ?
#
loop_
_entity_poly.entity_id
_entity_poly.type
_entity_poly.pdbx_seq_one_letter_code
_entity_poly.pdbx_strand_id
1 'polypeptide(L)'
;MPDTRTIFMSSTLSVAFCVALLSLAACAEKTDPVVDEPRQAADQLLVGEVMAIAYSGFRDGQHPDRGSGANNPSREEILEDLEILVAHDFELIRLYDAGENTVATLELIREHELPIKVLLGMWLQAEFSNHEGCPWLDEPIPNEELAANA
;
A
#
# COMPACT_ATOMS: atom_id res chain seq x y z
N MET A 1 -4.93 3.82 77.88
CA MET A 1 -3.86 4.53 77.16
C MET A 1 -3.50 3.63 75.99
N PRO A 2 -3.80 3.99 74.72
CA PRO A 2 -3.45 3.12 73.61
C PRO A 2 -1.94 3.04 73.47
N ASP A 3 -1.44 1.82 73.30
CA ASP A 3 -0.02 1.47 73.23
C ASP A 3 0.64 2.15 72.02
N THR A 4 1.72 2.89 72.30
CA THR A 4 2.48 3.68 71.31
C THR A 4 3.01 2.79 70.18
N ARG A 5 3.21 1.48 70.42
CA ARG A 5 3.70 0.53 69.40
C ARG A 5 2.66 0.23 68.31
N THR A 6 1.37 0.24 68.64
CA THR A 6 0.29 -0.07 67.70
C THR A 6 0.03 1.08 66.72
N ILE A 7 0.28 2.32 67.16
CA ILE A 7 0.13 3.53 66.33
C ILE A 7 1.27 3.63 65.31
N PHE A 8 2.51 3.28 65.69
CA PHE A 8 3.67 3.30 64.77
C PHE A 8 3.63 2.20 63.70
N MET A 9 3.05 1.03 64.02
CA MET A 9 2.96 -0.07 63.05
C MET A 9 1.85 0.13 62.00
N SER A 10 0.78 0.87 62.35
CA SER A 10 -0.30 1.24 61.43
C SER A 10 0.10 2.39 60.49
N SER A 11 0.86 3.37 60.98
CA SER A 11 1.33 4.50 60.16
C SER A 11 2.44 4.10 59.19
N THR A 12 3.35 3.20 59.57
CA THR A 12 4.41 2.68 58.68
C THR A 12 3.85 1.80 57.56
N LEU A 13 2.83 0.99 57.84
CA LEU A 13 2.16 0.17 56.83
C LEU A 13 1.35 1.02 55.82
N SER A 14 0.73 2.11 56.30
CA SER A 14 0.00 3.06 55.44
C SER A 14 0.93 3.87 54.53
N VAL A 15 2.08 4.33 55.05
CA VAL A 15 3.09 5.05 54.24
C VAL A 15 3.73 4.12 53.21
N ALA A 16 4.04 2.86 53.57
CA ALA A 16 4.56 1.88 52.63
C ALA A 16 3.55 1.55 51.51
N PHE A 17 2.25 1.48 51.83
CA PHE A 17 1.18 1.25 50.86
C PHE A 17 0.98 2.47 49.93
N CYS A 18 1.06 3.69 50.45
CA CYS A 18 1.02 4.90 49.64
C CYS A 18 2.22 5.03 48.70
N VAL A 19 3.44 4.73 49.16
CA VAL A 19 4.66 4.75 48.31
C VAL A 19 4.59 3.68 47.21
N ALA A 20 4.07 2.48 47.51
CA ALA A 20 3.84 1.45 46.52
C ALA A 20 2.83 1.90 45.43
N LEU A 21 1.72 2.52 45.83
CA LEU A 21 0.72 3.07 44.89
C LEU A 21 1.28 4.22 44.03
N LEU A 22 2.13 5.08 44.60
CA LEU A 22 2.83 6.15 43.85
C LEU A 22 3.85 5.59 42.84
N SER A 23 4.52 4.47 43.15
CA SER A 23 5.44 3.81 42.22
C SER A 23 4.73 3.09 41.05
N LEU A 24 3.52 2.57 41.28
CA LEU A 24 2.69 1.98 40.21
C LEU A 24 2.11 3.03 39.25
N ALA A 25 1.79 4.23 39.76
CA ALA A 25 1.32 5.34 38.91
C ALA A 25 2.43 5.99 38.07
N ALA A 26 3.69 5.90 38.50
CA ALA A 26 4.84 6.47 37.78
C ALA A 26 5.34 5.60 36.61
N CYS A 27 4.86 4.36 36.49
CA CYS A 27 5.15 3.47 35.36
C CYS A 27 4.08 3.51 34.26
N ALA A 28 3.16 4.49 34.30
CA ALA A 28 2.29 4.76 33.16
C ALA A 28 3.14 5.32 32.01
N GLU A 29 3.71 4.41 31.23
CA GLU A 29 4.36 4.70 29.97
C GLU A 29 3.36 5.47 29.12
N LYS A 30 3.76 6.68 28.72
CA LYS A 30 2.96 7.54 27.87
C LYS A 30 2.92 6.84 26.51
N THR A 31 1.85 6.10 26.23
CA THR A 31 1.64 5.54 24.90
C THR A 31 1.49 6.72 23.95
N ASP A 32 2.48 6.91 23.08
CA ASP A 32 2.33 7.79 21.94
C ASP A 32 1.06 7.36 21.20
N PRO A 33 0.26 8.31 20.67
CA PRO A 33 -0.88 7.95 19.85
C PRO A 33 -0.38 7.04 18.73
N VAL A 34 -0.87 5.80 18.70
CA VAL A 34 -0.65 4.90 17.58
C VAL A 34 -1.25 5.62 16.38
N VAL A 35 -0.36 6.16 15.54
CA VAL A 35 -0.74 6.63 14.22
C VAL A 35 -1.19 5.36 13.51
N ASP A 36 -2.48 5.26 13.20
CA ASP A 36 -3.04 4.14 12.44
C ASP A 36 -2.52 4.27 11.00
N GLU A 37 -1.27 3.88 10.81
CA GLU A 37 -0.67 3.84 9.49
C GLU A 37 -1.46 2.83 8.65
N PRO A 38 -1.79 3.16 7.39
CA PRO A 38 -2.46 2.22 6.50
C PRO A 38 -1.61 0.96 6.39
N ARG A 39 -2.07 -0.12 7.02
CA ARG A 39 -1.44 -1.43 6.98
C ARG A 39 -2.20 -2.31 6.01
N GLN A 40 -1.46 -2.90 5.09
CA GLN A 40 -2.01 -3.92 4.20
C GLN A 40 -2.50 -5.11 5.03
N ALA A 41 -3.71 -5.59 4.73
CA ALA A 41 -4.28 -6.74 5.43
C ALA A 41 -3.42 -8.00 5.20
N ALA A 42 -3.37 -8.89 6.18
CA ALA A 42 -2.46 -10.03 6.16
C ALA A 42 -2.70 -10.99 4.97
N ASP A 43 -3.96 -11.15 4.57
CA ASP A 43 -4.41 -11.92 3.40
C ASP A 43 -4.03 -11.27 2.07
N GLN A 44 -3.78 -9.96 2.07
CA GLN A 44 -3.35 -9.19 0.90
C GLN A 44 -1.83 -9.19 0.72
N LEU A 45 -1.06 -9.71 1.68
CA LEU A 45 0.40 -9.83 1.54
C LEU A 45 0.76 -10.81 0.42
N LEU A 46 1.90 -10.56 -0.22
CA LEU A 46 2.39 -11.34 -1.37
C LEU A 46 3.28 -12.53 -0.99
N VAL A 47 3.54 -12.73 0.31
CA VAL A 47 4.40 -13.83 0.76
C VAL A 47 3.74 -15.17 0.45
N GLY A 48 4.46 -16.05 -0.24
CA GLY A 48 3.96 -17.36 -0.67
C GLY A 48 3.39 -17.39 -2.09
N GLU A 49 3.18 -16.23 -2.73
CA GLU A 49 2.84 -16.16 -4.16
C GLU A 49 4.08 -16.49 -5.01
N VAL A 50 3.96 -17.47 -5.90
CA VAL A 50 5.07 -17.95 -6.75
C VAL A 50 4.76 -17.92 -8.23
N MET A 51 3.47 -17.88 -8.60
CA MET A 51 3.00 -17.76 -9.97
C MET A 51 2.51 -16.35 -10.21
N ALA A 52 3.32 -15.56 -10.92
CA ALA A 52 3.02 -14.16 -11.19
C ALA A 52 3.34 -13.77 -12.63
N ILE A 53 2.59 -12.81 -13.16
CA ILE A 53 2.81 -12.28 -14.51
C ILE A 53 2.69 -10.76 -14.55
N ALA A 54 3.48 -10.12 -15.40
CA ALA A 54 3.25 -8.73 -15.76
C ALA A 54 2.16 -8.70 -16.84
N TYR A 55 1.01 -8.12 -16.52
CA TYR A 55 -0.18 -8.20 -17.35
C TYR A 55 -0.42 -6.89 -18.11
N SER A 56 -0.78 -7.02 -19.38
CA SER A 56 -1.15 -5.95 -20.30
C SER A 56 -2.09 -6.53 -21.35
N GLY A 57 -3.40 -6.33 -21.20
CA GLY A 57 -4.42 -6.90 -22.09
C GLY A 57 -4.60 -6.20 -23.45
N PHE A 58 -3.68 -5.31 -23.86
CA PHE A 58 -3.77 -4.62 -25.16
C PHE A 58 -3.56 -5.61 -26.32
N ARG A 59 -4.56 -5.69 -27.20
CA ARG A 59 -4.54 -6.48 -28.45
C ARG A 59 -4.04 -5.66 -29.64
N ASP A 60 -4.02 -6.26 -30.83
CA ASP A 60 -3.55 -5.58 -32.03
C ASP A 60 -4.34 -4.27 -32.29
N GLY A 61 -3.60 -3.18 -32.52
CA GLY A 61 -4.14 -1.84 -32.67
C GLY A 61 -4.54 -1.11 -31.38
N GLN A 62 -4.57 -1.79 -30.22
CA GLN A 62 -4.87 -1.19 -28.92
C GLN A 62 -3.58 -0.66 -28.26
N HIS A 63 -3.71 0.38 -27.44
CA HIS A 63 -2.58 0.97 -26.73
C HIS A 63 -3.02 1.87 -25.57
N PRO A 64 -2.18 2.05 -24.53
CA PRO A 64 -2.40 3.07 -23.52
C PRO A 64 -2.34 4.47 -24.15
N ASP A 65 -2.70 5.50 -23.39
CA ASP A 65 -2.50 6.87 -23.87
C ASP A 65 -1.00 7.17 -24.05
N ARG A 66 -0.66 7.71 -25.22
CA ARG A 66 0.70 8.10 -25.62
C ARG A 66 0.78 9.59 -25.96
N GLY A 67 -0.17 10.39 -25.45
CA GLY A 67 -0.31 11.82 -25.75
C GLY A 67 -1.31 12.13 -26.86
N SER A 68 -2.03 11.13 -27.36
CA SER A 68 -3.03 11.28 -28.43
C SER A 68 -4.32 10.51 -28.16
N GLY A 69 -4.56 10.16 -26.89
CA GLY A 69 -5.66 9.31 -26.46
C GLY A 69 -5.29 7.84 -26.41
N ALA A 70 -6.01 7.09 -25.57
CA ALA A 70 -5.88 5.64 -25.46
C ALA A 70 -6.83 4.93 -26.43
N ASN A 71 -6.43 3.73 -26.87
CA ASN A 71 -7.32 2.74 -27.45
C ASN A 71 -7.31 1.53 -26.52
N ASN A 72 -8.15 1.57 -25.49
CA ASN A 72 -8.16 0.57 -24.42
C ASN A 72 -8.86 -0.73 -24.87
N PRO A 73 -8.49 -1.89 -24.27
CA PRO A 73 -9.24 -3.13 -24.41
C PRO A 73 -10.69 -2.97 -23.94
N SER A 74 -11.61 -3.76 -24.49
CA SER A 74 -12.98 -3.81 -23.98
C SER A 74 -13.03 -4.54 -22.63
N ARG A 75 -14.09 -4.33 -21.85
CA ARG A 75 -14.27 -5.06 -20.59
C ARG A 75 -14.36 -6.56 -20.80
N GLU A 76 -14.98 -7.00 -21.90
CA GLU A 76 -15.09 -8.41 -22.27
C GLU A 76 -13.71 -9.01 -22.58
N GLU A 77 -12.85 -8.27 -23.28
CA GLU A 77 -11.48 -8.71 -23.56
C GLU A 77 -10.64 -8.81 -22.29
N ILE A 78 -10.75 -7.81 -21.40
CA ILE A 78 -10.05 -7.84 -20.09
C ILE A 78 -10.54 -9.03 -19.27
N LEU A 79 -11.86 -9.26 -19.21
CA LEU A 79 -12.42 -10.37 -18.44
C LEU A 79 -11.97 -11.72 -19.00
N GLU A 80 -11.99 -11.90 -20.33
CA GLU A 80 -11.48 -13.11 -21.00
C GLU A 80 -10.02 -13.39 -20.59
N ASP A 81 -9.17 -12.36 -20.63
CA ASP A 81 -7.77 -12.50 -20.26
C ASP A 81 -7.62 -12.87 -18.77
N LEU A 82 -8.35 -12.22 -17.86
CA LEU A 82 -8.31 -12.52 -16.42
C LEU A 82 -8.79 -13.95 -16.12
N GLU A 83 -9.83 -14.43 -16.81
CA GLU A 83 -10.31 -15.82 -16.69
C GLU A 83 -9.26 -16.83 -17.16
N ILE A 84 -8.55 -16.53 -18.25
CA ILE A 84 -7.44 -17.36 -18.74
C ILE A 84 -6.30 -17.41 -17.70
N LEU A 85 -5.96 -16.27 -17.09
CA LEU A 85 -4.91 -16.22 -16.06
C LEU A 85 -5.27 -17.10 -14.85
N VAL A 86 -6.51 -16.99 -14.35
CA VAL A 86 -7.00 -17.82 -13.24
C VAL A 86 -6.99 -19.31 -13.62
N ALA A 87 -7.41 -19.65 -14.85
CA ALA A 87 -7.41 -21.04 -15.32
C ALA A 87 -6.00 -21.67 -15.42
N HIS A 88 -4.96 -20.83 -15.37
CA HIS A 88 -3.55 -21.24 -15.42
C HIS A 88 -2.78 -20.90 -14.14
N ASP A 89 -3.49 -20.71 -13.02
CA ASP A 89 -2.93 -20.46 -11.68
C ASP A 89 -2.08 -19.17 -11.57
N PHE A 90 -2.30 -18.18 -12.45
CA PHE A 90 -1.69 -16.85 -12.39
C PHE A 90 -2.54 -15.88 -11.55
N GLU A 91 -2.56 -16.12 -10.25
CA GLU A 91 -3.34 -15.34 -9.27
C GLU A 91 -2.60 -14.09 -8.74
N LEU A 92 -1.39 -13.80 -9.22
CA LEU A 92 -0.69 -12.54 -8.95
C LEU A 92 -0.33 -11.82 -10.25
N ILE A 93 -0.93 -10.65 -10.48
CA ILE A 93 -0.61 -9.81 -11.63
C ILE A 93 0.10 -8.53 -11.21
N ARG A 94 1.00 -8.04 -12.07
CA ARG A 94 1.53 -6.68 -12.00
C ARG A 94 0.88 -5.82 -13.07
N LEU A 95 0.37 -4.66 -12.65
CA LEU A 95 -0.05 -3.56 -13.52
C LEU A 95 1.02 -2.46 -13.52
N TYR A 96 1.01 -1.61 -14.54
CA TYR A 96 2.10 -0.64 -14.77
C TYR A 96 1.74 0.80 -14.34
N ASP A 97 0.46 1.14 -14.32
CA ASP A 97 -0.05 2.48 -14.04
C ASP A 97 -1.34 2.43 -13.22
N ALA A 98 -2.00 3.58 -13.06
CA ALA A 98 -3.33 3.72 -12.46
C ALA A 98 -4.34 4.38 -13.42
N GLY A 99 -4.17 4.19 -14.73
CA GLY A 99 -5.03 4.75 -15.77
C GLY A 99 -6.35 3.99 -15.97
N GLU A 100 -7.14 4.40 -16.96
CA GLU A 100 -8.49 3.85 -17.22
C GLU A 100 -8.52 2.32 -17.42
N ASN A 101 -7.57 1.78 -18.18
CA ASN A 101 -7.45 0.32 -18.38
C ASN A 101 -7.18 -0.42 -17.07
N THR A 102 -6.34 0.14 -16.20
CA THR A 102 -6.06 -0.41 -14.87
C THR A 102 -7.29 -0.35 -13.98
N VAL A 103 -8.03 0.77 -14.00
CA VAL A 103 -9.30 0.89 -13.28
C VAL A 103 -10.29 -0.18 -13.72
N ALA A 104 -10.51 -0.35 -15.03
CA ALA A 104 -11.40 -1.37 -15.57
C ALA A 104 -10.98 -2.79 -15.16
N THR A 105 -9.68 -3.08 -15.15
CA THR A 105 -9.13 -4.36 -14.68
C THR A 105 -9.45 -4.61 -13.21
N LEU A 106 -9.21 -3.62 -12.34
CA LEU A 106 -9.47 -3.73 -10.90
C LEU A 106 -10.97 -3.85 -10.59
N GLU A 107 -11.82 -3.16 -11.34
CA GLU A 107 -13.28 -3.29 -11.26
C GLU A 107 -13.72 -4.70 -11.62
N LEU A 108 -13.27 -5.25 -12.74
CA LEU A 108 -13.64 -6.60 -13.18
C LEU A 108 -13.19 -7.68 -12.20
N ILE A 109 -11.97 -7.58 -11.65
CA ILE A 109 -11.49 -8.48 -10.59
C ILE A 109 -12.46 -8.47 -9.40
N ARG A 110 -12.91 -7.28 -8.98
CA ARG A 110 -13.83 -7.12 -7.86
C ARG A 110 -15.25 -7.60 -8.18
N GLU A 111 -15.78 -7.24 -9.35
CA GLU A 111 -17.15 -7.58 -9.79
C GLU A 111 -17.35 -9.08 -9.96
N HIS A 112 -16.32 -9.78 -10.43
CA HIS A 112 -16.35 -11.22 -10.69
C HIS A 112 -15.72 -12.04 -9.56
N GLU A 113 -15.35 -11.40 -8.44
CA GLU A 113 -14.73 -12.04 -7.27
C GLU A 113 -13.52 -12.93 -7.65
N LEU A 114 -12.72 -12.49 -8.63
CA LEU A 114 -11.58 -13.26 -9.11
C LEU A 114 -10.49 -13.33 -8.02
N PRO A 115 -9.85 -14.48 -7.81
CA PRO A 115 -8.83 -14.68 -6.78
C PRO A 115 -7.48 -14.04 -7.17
N ILE A 116 -7.49 -12.85 -7.78
CA ILE A 116 -6.29 -12.20 -8.30
C ILE A 116 -5.81 -11.11 -7.32
N LYS A 117 -4.59 -11.28 -6.82
CA LYS A 117 -3.81 -10.23 -6.15
C LYS A 117 -3.15 -9.34 -7.19
N VAL A 118 -3.09 -8.04 -6.90
CA VAL A 118 -2.53 -7.05 -7.83
C VAL A 118 -1.37 -6.30 -7.19
N LEU A 119 -0.19 -6.39 -7.81
CA LEU A 119 0.89 -5.43 -7.60
C LEU A 119 0.61 -4.22 -8.49
N LEU A 120 0.03 -3.18 -7.89
CA LEU A 120 -0.34 -1.96 -8.60
C LEU A 120 0.90 -1.10 -8.85
N GLY A 121 1.23 -0.89 -10.13
CA GLY A 121 2.28 0.02 -10.55
C GLY A 121 1.85 1.48 -10.50
N MET A 122 2.84 2.36 -10.44
CA MET A 122 2.64 3.79 -10.56
C MET A 122 3.58 4.31 -11.65
N TRP A 123 2.99 4.74 -12.76
CA TRP A 123 3.72 5.40 -13.82
C TRP A 123 3.97 6.85 -13.42
N LEU A 124 5.22 7.28 -13.48
CA LEU A 124 5.63 8.65 -13.17
C LEU A 124 6.01 9.36 -14.46
N GLN A 125 5.53 10.58 -14.62
CA GLN A 125 6.00 11.48 -15.67
C GLN A 125 7.20 12.26 -15.15
N ALA A 126 8.11 12.67 -16.05
CA ALA A 126 9.32 13.34 -15.62
C ALA A 126 9.05 14.80 -15.21
N GLU A 127 9.47 15.17 -14.00
CA GLU A 127 9.57 16.57 -13.55
C GLU A 127 10.99 17.14 -13.75
N PHE A 128 11.94 16.28 -14.14
CA PHE A 128 13.33 16.64 -14.45
C PHE A 128 13.87 15.81 -15.62
N SER A 129 14.56 16.46 -16.57
CA SER A 129 15.19 15.77 -17.71
C SER A 129 16.60 15.29 -17.38
N ASN A 130 16.82 13.98 -17.41
CA ASN A 130 18.13 13.35 -17.24
C ASN A 130 18.73 12.84 -18.58
N HIS A 131 18.60 13.61 -19.67
CA HIS A 131 19.07 13.21 -21.01
C HIS A 131 20.59 13.01 -21.10
N GLU A 132 21.39 13.68 -20.26
CA GLU A 132 22.83 13.43 -20.19
C GLU A 132 23.18 12.07 -19.54
N GLY A 133 22.30 11.54 -18.68
CA GLY A 133 22.55 10.33 -17.88
C GLY A 133 21.65 9.13 -18.22
N CYS A 134 20.64 9.31 -19.06
CA CYS A 134 19.70 8.28 -19.46
C CYS A 134 20.06 7.75 -20.86
N PRO A 135 20.48 6.48 -21.01
CA PRO A 135 20.89 5.92 -22.30
C PRO A 135 19.81 5.87 -23.39
N TRP A 136 18.56 6.21 -23.05
CA TRP A 136 17.38 6.08 -23.92
C TRP A 136 16.69 7.42 -24.17
N LEU A 137 17.27 8.53 -23.70
CA LEU A 137 16.82 9.89 -23.98
C LEU A 137 17.92 10.59 -24.77
N ASP A 138 17.69 10.75 -26.07
CA ASP A 138 18.68 11.37 -26.97
C ASP A 138 18.69 12.90 -26.89
N GLU A 139 17.59 13.50 -26.43
CA GLU A 139 17.37 14.95 -26.40
C GLU A 139 16.72 15.38 -25.07
N PRO A 140 16.90 16.65 -24.64
CA PRO A 140 16.23 17.17 -23.45
C PRO A 140 14.71 17.16 -23.59
N ILE A 141 14.02 16.84 -22.49
CA ILE A 141 12.57 16.97 -22.40
C ILE A 141 12.22 18.47 -22.35
N PRO A 142 11.24 18.96 -23.13
CA PRO A 142 10.87 20.37 -23.15
C PRO A 142 10.48 20.90 -21.76
N ASN A 143 10.93 22.11 -21.42
CA ASN A 143 10.64 22.74 -20.13
C ASN A 143 9.13 22.92 -19.87
N GLU A 144 8.33 23.12 -20.92
CA GLU A 144 6.88 23.23 -20.81
C GLU A 144 6.24 21.92 -20.32
N GLU A 145 6.72 20.78 -20.81
CA GLU A 145 6.26 19.45 -20.40
C GLU A 145 6.66 19.15 -18.95
N LEU A 146 7.93 19.42 -18.59
CA LEU A 146 8.42 19.25 -17.22
C LEU A 146 7.63 20.12 -16.22
N ALA A 147 7.30 21.36 -16.60
CA ALA A 147 6.53 22.27 -15.77
C ALA A 147 5.06 21.85 -15.61
N ALA A 148 4.50 21.12 -16.57
CA ALA A 148 3.15 20.56 -16.46
C ALA A 148 3.06 19.37 -15.48
N ASN A 149 4.19 18.72 -15.21
CA ASN A 149 4.28 17.55 -14.31
C ASN A 149 4.69 17.92 -12.86
N ALA A 150 5.16 19.15 -12.62
CA ALA A 150 5.78 19.59 -11.36
C ALA A 150 4.81 19.99 -10.23
#